data_AF-A0A7V9GB58-F1
#
_entry.id   AF-A0A7V9GB58-F1
#
_cell.length_a   1.000
_cell.length_b   1.000
_cell.length_c   1.000
_cell.angle_alpha   90.00
_cell.angle_beta   90.00
_cell.angle_gamma   90.00
#
_symmetry.space_group_name_H-M   'P 1'
#
loop_
_entity.id
_entity.type
_entity.pdbx_description
1 polymer ?
#
loop_
_entity_poly.entity_id
_entity_poly.type
_entity_poly.pdbx_seq_one_letter_code
_entity_poly.pdbx_strand_id
1 'polypeptide(L)' 'MSTVKVKLLEPVRVTKKTRTIVTLLEGTNGKQERKGNSKKISELLRSSEFANRKSYSAEEIEAQILEARESWD' A
#
# COMPACT_ATOMS: atom_id res chain seq x y z
N MET A 1 18.96 -13.38 27.48
CA MET A 1 18.93 -12.41 26.36
C MET A 1 18.07 -13.01 25.24
N SER A 2 16.93 -12.39 24.94
CA SER A 2 16.03 -12.81 23.87
C SER A 2 16.66 -12.47 22.51
N THR A 3 16.89 -13.47 21.67
CA THR A 3 17.35 -13.28 20.29
C THR A 3 16.16 -12.89 19.42
N VAL A 4 16.04 -11.61 19.10
CA VAL A 4 14.99 -11.09 18.20
C VAL A 4 15.19 -11.69 16.81
N LYS A 5 14.31 -12.61 16.40
CA LYS A 5 14.32 -13.17 15.04
C LYS A 5 13.70 -12.15 14.09
N VAL A 6 14.55 -11.43 13.36
CA VAL A 6 14.13 -10.51 12.30
C VAL A 6 13.81 -11.32 11.04
N LYS A 7 12.58 -11.18 10.53
CA LYS A 7 12.14 -11.81 9.28
C LYS A 7 11.78 -10.72 8.28
N LEU A 8 12.36 -10.80 7.07
CA LEU A 8 12.01 -9.90 5.98
C LEU A 8 10.60 -10.23 5.46
N LEU A 9 9.81 -9.20 5.17
CA LEU A 9 8.45 -9.35 4.62
C LEU A 9 8.47 -9.80 3.16
N GLU A 10 9.51 -9.43 2.42
CA GLU A 10 9.68 -9.77 1.01
C GLU A 10 11.10 -10.31 0.75
N PRO A 11 11.28 -11.18 -0.27
CA PRO A 11 12.59 -11.70 -0.64
C PRO A 11 13.45 -10.62 -1.31
N VAL A 12 14.22 -9.88 -0.52
CA VAL A 12 15.20 -8.91 -1.03
C VAL A 12 16.43 -9.66 -1.55
N ARG A 13 16.67 -9.61 -2.86
CA ARG A 13 17.89 -10.16 -3.48
C ARG A 13 19.02 -9.15 -3.37
N VAL A 14 19.85 -9.31 -2.34
CA VAL A 14 21.04 -8.47 -2.15
C VAL A 14 22.21 -9.06 -2.93
N THR A 15 22.59 -8.45 -4.06
CA THR A 15 23.69 -8.93 -4.91
C THR A 15 25.07 -8.43 -4.44
N LYS A 16 25.12 -7.37 -3.63
CA LYS A 16 26.34 -6.78 -3.05
C LYS A 16 26.06 -6.29 -1.62
N LYS A 17 27.03 -6.38 -0.72
CA LYS A 17 26.90 -5.85 0.65
C LYS A 17 26.63 -4.34 0.58
N THR A 18 25.48 -3.92 1.08
CA THR A 18 25.01 -2.53 1.08
C THR A 18 24.42 -2.20 2.44
N ARG A 19 24.49 -0.92 2.83
CA ARG A 19 23.80 -0.42 4.02
C ARG A 19 22.33 -0.19 3.64
N THR A 20 21.40 -0.71 4.43
CA THR A 20 19.97 -0.58 4.18
C THR A 20 19.26 -0.15 5.45
N ILE A 21 18.33 0.79 5.32
CA ILE A 21 17.43 1.21 6.40
C ILE A 21 16.26 0.23 6.40
N VAL A 22 15.99 -0.40 7.54
CA VAL A 22 14.86 -1.31 7.72
C VAL A 22 13.93 -0.76 8.78
N THR A 23 12.62 -0.84 8.53
CA THR A 23 11.59 -0.53 9.51
C THR A 23 11.21 -1.82 10.23
N LEU A 24 11.42 -1.86 11.55
CA LEU A 24 10.99 -2.98 12.38
C LEU A 24 9.49 -2.81 12.69
N LEU A 25 8.67 -3.76 12.24
CA LEU A 25 7.27 -3.82 12.61
C LEU A 25 7.13 -4.76 13.82
N GLU A 26 6.47 -4.29 14.88
CA GLU A 26 6.14 -5.14 16.03
C GLU A 26 5.24 -6.29 15.58
N GLY A 27 5.52 -7.49 16.07
CA GLY A 27 5.03 -8.77 15.56
C GLY A 27 3.54 -9.04 15.79
N THR A 28 2.65 -8.05 15.72
CA THR A 28 1.24 -8.29 15.43
C THR A 28 1.06 -8.44 13.93
N ASN A 29 1.70 -9.46 13.35
CA ASN A 29 1.21 -10.02 12.10
C ASN A 29 -0.16 -10.62 12.45
N GLY A 30 -1.22 -9.82 12.34
CA GLY A 30 -2.58 -10.33 12.36
C GLY A 30 -2.69 -11.52 11.41
N LYS A 31 -3.60 -12.46 11.69
CA LYS A 31 -3.86 -13.58 10.77
C LYS A 31 -3.99 -12.99 9.37
N GLN A 32 -3.05 -13.30 8.49
CA GLN A 32 -3.07 -12.89 7.10
C GLN A 32 -4.47 -13.26 6.58
N GLU A 33 -5.32 -12.26 6.32
CA GLU A 33 -6.65 -12.52 5.79
C GLU A 33 -6.45 -13.26 4.47
N ARG A 34 -6.71 -14.57 4.47
CA ARG A 34 -6.51 -15.44 3.31
C ARG A 34 -7.43 -15.09 2.14
N LYS A 35 -8.27 -14.07 2.28
CA LYS A 35 -9.09 -13.46 1.23
C LYS A 35 -8.47 -12.14 0.80
N GLY A 36 -7.32 -12.23 0.12
CA GLY A 36 -6.82 -11.10 -0.65
C GLY A 36 -7.88 -10.68 -1.65
N ASN A 37 -8.30 -9.40 -1.59
CA ASN A 37 -9.26 -8.83 -2.53
C ASN A 37 -8.66 -8.61 -3.94
N SER A 38 -7.47 -9.17 -4.19
CA SER A 38 -6.69 -9.02 -5.42
C SER A 38 -7.48 -9.45 -6.66
N LYS A 39 -8.32 -10.48 -6.57
CA LYS A 39 -9.20 -10.89 -7.66
C LYS A 39 -10.23 -9.81 -7.99
N LYS A 40 -10.92 -9.27 -6.97
CA LYS A 40 -11.89 -8.17 -7.17
C LYS A 40 -11.22 -6.90 -7.69
N ILE A 41 -10.02 -6.59 -7.20
CA ILE A 41 -9.22 -5.47 -7.68
C ILE A 41 -8.84 -5.69 -9.15
N SER A 42 -8.38 -6.88 -9.52
CA SER A 42 -8.04 -7.19 -10.91
C SER A 42 -9.24 -7.16 -11.85
N GLU A 43 -10.41 -7.59 -11.39
CA GLU A 43 -11.67 -7.52 -12.14
C GLU A 43 -12.11 -6.06 -12.31
N LEU A 44 -12.01 -5.25 -11.25
CA LEU A 44 -12.29 -3.82 -11.29
C LEU A 44 -11.35 -3.08 -12.25
N LEU A 45 -10.03 -3.32 -12.17
CA LEU A 45 -9.05 -2.67 -13.06
C LEU A 45 -9.24 -3.03 -14.53
N ARG A 46 -9.83 -4.19 -14.83
CA ARG A 46 -10.17 -4.64 -16.19
C ARG A 46 -11.56 -4.19 -16.64
N SER A 47 -12.37 -3.64 -15.75
CA SER A 47 -13.72 -3.19 -16.10
C SER A 47 -13.67 -1.96 -17.02
N SER A 48 -14.61 -1.89 -17.96
CA SER A 48 -14.80 -0.71 -18.81
C SER A 48 -15.13 0.54 -17.98
N GLU A 49 -15.81 0.36 -16.85
CA GLU A 49 -16.07 1.43 -15.91
C GLU A 49 -14.79 2.07 -15.40
N PHE A 50 -13.78 1.28 -15.02
CA PHE A 50 -12.49 1.81 -14.57
C PHE A 50 -11.69 2.44 -15.72
N ALA A 51 -11.68 1.82 -16.89
CA ALA A 51 -10.97 2.35 -18.06
C ALA A 51 -11.52 3.71 -18.54
N ASN A 52 -12.82 3.94 -18.35
CA ASN A 52 -13.49 5.18 -18.73
C ASN A 52 -13.61 6.18 -17.56
N ARG A 53 -12.95 5.94 -16.43
CA ARG A 53 -12.98 6.92 -15.31
C ARG A 53 -12.29 8.19 -15.76
N LYS A 54 -12.91 9.31 -15.38
CA LYS A 54 -12.27 10.61 -15.48
C LYS A 54 -10.99 10.57 -14.63
N SER A 55 -9.84 10.69 -15.29
CA SER A 55 -8.59 10.94 -14.58
C SER A 55 -8.59 12.40 -14.16
N TYR A 56 -8.30 12.65 -12.89
CA TYR A 56 -8.13 14.00 -12.38
C TYR A 56 -6.66 14.39 -12.44
N SER A 57 -6.39 15.66 -12.70
CA SER A 57 -5.04 16.20 -12.55
C SER A 57 -4.63 16.24 -11.08
N ALA A 58 -3.34 16.36 -10.79
CA ALA A 58 -2.86 16.50 -9.42
C ALA A 58 -3.50 17.74 -8.72
N GLU A 59 -3.67 18.83 -9.46
CA GLU A 59 -4.28 20.07 -8.97
C GLU A 59 -5.77 19.89 -8.63
N GLU A 60 -6.52 19.16 -9.45
CA GLU A 60 -7.94 18.85 -9.20
C GLU A 60 -8.11 17.93 -7.97
N ILE A 61 -7.17 17.00 -7.76
CA ILE A 61 -7.18 16.12 -6.59
C ILE A 61 -6.93 16.92 -5.31
N GLU A 62 -5.91 17.79 -5.30
CA GLU A 62 -5.60 18.63 -4.13
C GLU A 62 -6.75 19.60 -3.80
N ALA A 63 -7.38 20.19 -4.82
CA ALA A 63 -8.54 21.05 -4.62
C ALA A 63 -9.71 20.30 -3.96
N GLN A 64 -10.01 19.07 -4.41
CA GLN A 64 -11.05 18.24 -3.79
C GLN A 64 -10.70 17.81 -2.36
N ILE A 65 -9.43 17.50 -2.09
CA ILE A 65 -8.97 17.16 -0.74
C ILE A 65 -9.13 18.36 0.19
N LEU A 66 -8.81 19.57 -0.28
CA LEU A 66 -8.91 20.79 0.49
C LEU A 66 -10.38 21.15 0.78
N GLU A 67 -11.25 21.10 -0.23
CA GLU A 67 -12.71 21.28 -0.06
C GLU A 67 -13.31 20.24 0.90
N ALA A 68 -12.88 18.98 0.81
CA ALA A 68 -13.31 17.93 1.71
C ALA A 68 -12.82 18.14 3.15
N ARG A 69 -11.70 18.82 3.37
CA ARG A 69 -11.23 19.16 4.73
C ARG A 69 -11.99 20.35 5.30
N GLU A 70 -12.18 21.40 4.52
CA GLU A 70 -12.90 22.60 4.93
C GLU A 70 -14.40 22.34 5.18
N SER A 71 -14.97 21.29 4.60
CA SER A 71 -16.36 20.88 4.87
C SER A 71 -16.53 20.04 6.14
N TRP A 72 -15.43 19.62 6.77
CA TRP A 72 -15.44 18.88 8.03
C TRP A 72 -15.09 19.74 9.25
N ASP A 73 -14.47 20.90 9.02
CA ASP A 73 -14.31 21.98 10.00
C ASP A 73 -15.59 22.86 10.08
#